data_AF-A0A1D2R1H3-F1
#
_entry.id   AF-A0A1D2R1H3-F1
#
_cell.length_a   1.000
_cell.length_b   1.000
_cell.length_c   1.000
_cell.angle_alpha   90.00
_cell.angle_beta   90.00
_cell.angle_gamma   90.00
#
_symmetry.space_group_name_H-M   'P 1'
#
loop_
_entity.id
_entity.type
_entity.pdbx_description
1 polymer ?
#
loop_
_entity_poly.entity_id
_entity_poly.type
_entity_poly.pdbx_seq_one_letter_code
_entity_poly.pdbx_strand_id
1 'polypeptide(L)'
;MQTASLKLVEIQRDLPLLPEKKLGEVKDFVGFILSKSHVPKRRVVKLKGIWQNKGFEKIDLESELKSIRKETSDSILRRKI
;
A
#
# COMPACT_ATOMS: atom_id res chain seq x y z
N MET A 1 -26.07 -5.57 9.95
CA MET A 1 -26.77 -6.35 8.89
C MET A 1 -28.23 -5.93 8.73
N GLN A 2 -28.98 -5.72 9.81
CA GLN A 2 -30.40 -5.33 9.74
C GLN A 2 -30.63 -3.99 9.00
N THR A 3 -29.78 -2.98 9.24
CA THR A 3 -29.87 -1.66 8.63
C THR A 3 -29.61 -1.63 7.11
N ALA A 4 -28.71 -2.49 6.62
CA ALA A 4 -28.43 -2.59 5.18
C ALA A 4 -29.58 -3.26 4.42
N SER A 5 -30.26 -4.20 5.06
CA SER A 5 -31.41 -4.91 4.49
C SER A 5 -32.61 -3.98 4.33
N LEU A 6 -32.84 -3.08 5.31
CA LEU A 6 -33.90 -2.08 5.25
C LEU A 6 -33.67 -1.08 4.11
N LYS A 7 -32.44 -0.59 3.94
CA LYS A 7 -32.09 0.33 2.84
C LYS A 7 -32.28 -0.27 1.45
N LEU A 8 -32.06 -1.57 1.29
CA LEU A 8 -32.31 -2.26 0.02
C LEU A 8 -33.80 -2.30 -0.34
N VAL A 9 -34.66 -2.52 0.66
CA VAL A 9 -36.11 -2.53 0.47
C VAL A 9 -36.63 -1.14 0.08
N GLU A 10 -36.10 -0.08 0.69
CA GLU A 10 -36.43 1.31 0.33
C GLU A 10 -36.05 1.63 -1.12
N ILE A 11 -34.80 1.32 -1.51
CA ILE A 11 -34.32 1.54 -2.89
C ILE A 11 -35.18 0.77 -3.90
N GLN A 12 -35.55 -0.48 -3.61
CA GLN A 12 -36.40 -1.28 -4.49
C GLN A 12 -37.82 -0.70 -4.66
N ARG A 13 -38.35 -0.03 -3.62
CA ARG A 13 -39.65 0.65 -3.69
C ARG A 13 -39.60 1.94 -4.50
N ASP A 14 -38.49 2.66 -4.42
CA ASP A 14 -38.36 3.99 -5.03
C ASP A 14 -37.93 3.92 -6.52
N LEU A 15 -37.20 2.87 -6.91
CA LEU A 15 -36.72 2.69 -8.28
C LEU A 15 -37.82 2.73 -9.37
N PRO A 16 -39.00 2.10 -9.18
CA PRO A 16 -40.10 2.16 -10.16
C PRO A 16 -40.79 3.52 -10.24
N LEU A 17 -40.65 4.37 -9.22
CA LEU A 17 -41.26 5.71 -9.17
C LEU A 17 -40.46 6.74 -9.99
N LEU A 18 -39.28 6.36 -10.47
CA LEU A 18 -38.42 7.25 -11.22
C LEU A 18 -38.96 7.49 -12.64
N PRO A 19 -38.89 8.74 -13.13
CA PRO A 19 -39.16 9.04 -14.53
C PRO A 19 -38.22 8.25 -15.45
N GLU A 20 -38.75 7.72 -16.55
CA GLU A 20 -38.00 6.88 -17.50
C GLU A 20 -36.70 7.55 -17.99
N LYS A 21 -36.73 8.87 -18.19
CA LYS A 21 -35.59 9.70 -18.60
C LYS A 21 -34.41 9.67 -17.61
N LYS A 22 -34.63 9.27 -16.36
CA LYS A 22 -33.64 9.21 -15.28
C LYS A 22 -33.09 7.79 -15.04
N LEU A 23 -33.69 6.76 -15.63
CA LEU A 23 -33.22 5.38 -15.48
C LEU A 23 -31.80 5.18 -16.04
N GLY A 24 -31.46 5.90 -17.13
CA GLY A 24 -30.11 5.90 -17.69
C GLY A 24 -29.06 6.42 -16.71
N GLU A 25 -29.33 7.54 -16.05
CA GLU A 25 -28.43 8.15 -15.05
C GLU A 25 -28.19 7.21 -13.85
N VAL A 26 -29.24 6.49 -13.40
CA VAL A 26 -29.10 5.49 -12.34
C VAL A 26 -28.23 4.32 -12.78
N LYS A 27 -28.41 3.82 -14.01
CA LYS A 27 -27.59 2.75 -14.56
C LYS A 27 -26.12 3.14 -14.65
N ASP A 28 -25.84 4.36 -15.12
CA ASP A 28 -24.47 4.89 -15.22
C ASP A 28 -23.83 5.07 -13.84
N PHE A 29 -24.58 5.57 -12.87
CA PHE A 29 -24.12 5.71 -11.49
C PHE A 29 -23.79 4.35 -10.86
N VAL A 30 -24.65 3.35 -11.02
CA VAL A 30 -24.38 1.97 -10.55
C VAL A 30 -23.12 1.42 -11.23
N GLY A 31 -22.97 1.62 -12.54
CA GLY A 31 -21.78 1.23 -13.29
C GLY A 31 -20.50 1.88 -12.75
N PHE A 32 -20.56 3.17 -12.41
CA PHE A 32 -19.45 3.92 -11.80
C PHE A 32 -19.08 3.40 -10.41
N ILE A 33 -20.05 3.04 -9.57
CA ILE A 33 -19.77 2.47 -8.25
C ILE A 33 -19.12 1.08 -8.38
N LEU A 34 -19.60 0.26 -9.32
CA LEU A 34 -19.06 -1.08 -9.58
C LEU A 34 -17.65 -1.03 -10.20
N SER A 35 -17.36 -0.05 -11.05
CA SER A 35 -16.00 0.11 -11.60
C SER A 35 -14.98 0.49 -10.54
N LYS A 36 -15.38 1.24 -9.50
CA LYS A 36 -14.52 1.56 -8.35
C LYS A 36 -14.31 0.39 -7.39
N SER A 37 -15.26 -0.55 -7.30
CA SER A 37 -15.11 -1.73 -6.44
C SER A 37 -14.14 -2.76 -7.04
N HIS A 38 -13.94 -2.72 -8.37
CA HIS A 38 -12.94 -3.51 -9.07
C HIS A 38 -11.54 -2.90 -8.93
N VAL A 39 -11.06 -2.72 -7.70
CA VAL A 39 -9.64 -2.43 -7.48
C VAL A 39 -8.89 -3.77 -7.62
N PRO A 40 -7.97 -3.93 -8.58
CA PRO A 40 -7.14 -5.13 -8.62
C PRO A 40 -6.45 -5.27 -7.27
N LYS A 41 -6.68 -6.39 -6.59
CA LYS A 41 -6.03 -6.69 -5.32
C LYS A 41 -4.53 -6.49 -5.51
N ARG A 42 -3.95 -5.50 -4.82
CA ARG A 42 -2.51 -5.26 -4.86
C ARG A 42 -1.83 -6.57 -4.45
N ARG A 43 -1.03 -7.14 -5.34
CA ARG A 43 -0.23 -8.32 -5.00
C ARG A 43 0.74 -7.89 -3.89
N VAL A 44 0.62 -8.52 -2.73
CA VAL A 44 1.62 -8.39 -1.66
C VAL A 44 2.87 -9.10 -2.16
N VAL A 45 3.82 -8.33 -2.69
CA VAL A 45 5.12 -8.87 -3.11
C VAL A 45 5.98 -9.03 -1.85
N LYS A 46 6.45 -10.25 -1.60
CA LYS A 46 7.38 -10.51 -0.50
C LYS A 46 8.73 -9.90 -0.88
N LEU A 47 9.23 -8.98 -0.08
CA LEU A 47 10.55 -8.36 -0.25
C LEU A 47 11.71 -9.26 0.23
N LYS A 48 11.42 -10.47 0.69
CA LYS A 48 12.44 -11.41 1.13
C LYS A 48 13.31 -11.81 -0.08
N GLY A 49 14.61 -11.55 0.01
CA GLY A 49 15.57 -11.90 -1.04
C GLY A 49 15.77 -10.83 -2.12
N ILE A 50 15.21 -9.61 -1.98
CA ILE A 50 15.40 -8.54 -2.98
C ILE A 50 16.87 -8.13 -3.16
N TRP A 51 17.68 -8.31 -2.12
CA TRP A 51 19.11 -8.01 -2.13
C TRP A 51 19.98 -9.22 -2.40
N GLN A 52 19.38 -10.40 -2.63
CA GLN A 52 20.12 -11.62 -2.89
C GLN A 52 20.90 -11.51 -4.20
N ASN A 53 22.18 -11.89 -4.17
CA ASN A 53 23.13 -11.80 -5.27
C ASN A 53 23.37 -10.37 -5.79
N LYS A 54 23.04 -9.34 -4.99
CA LYS A 54 23.33 -7.94 -5.32
C LYS A 54 24.67 -7.47 -4.76
N GLY A 55 25.44 -8.35 -4.13
CA GLY A 55 26.79 -8.06 -3.63
C GLY A 55 26.82 -7.62 -2.17
N PHE A 56 25.67 -7.43 -1.54
CA PHE A 56 25.56 -7.15 -0.10
C PHE A 56 26.05 -8.32 0.76
N GLU A 57 26.10 -9.54 0.20
CA GLU A 57 26.64 -10.72 0.86
C GLU A 57 28.16 -10.65 1.07
N LYS A 58 28.86 -9.81 0.29
CA LYS A 58 30.31 -9.69 0.33
C LYS A 58 30.79 -8.55 1.24
N ILE A 59 29.87 -7.74 1.76
CA ILE A 59 30.20 -6.60 2.62
C ILE A 59 30.30 -7.11 4.06
N ASP A 60 31.51 -7.17 4.59
CA ASP A 60 31.74 -7.41 6.01
C ASP A 60 31.65 -6.09 6.78
N LEU A 61 30.41 -5.70 7.08
CA LEU A 61 30.09 -4.49 7.84
C LEU A 61 30.77 -4.44 9.20
N GLU A 62 31.04 -5.60 9.82
CA GLU A 62 31.65 -5.67 11.14
C GLU A 62 33.13 -5.29 11.09
N SER A 63 33.84 -5.79 10.06
CA SER A 63 35.23 -5.41 9.81
C SER A 63 35.38 -3.92 9.49
N GLU A 64 34.49 -3.37 8.64
CA GLU A 64 34.50 -1.94 8.28
C GLU A 64 34.18 -1.04 9.48
N LEU A 65 33.20 -1.41 10.31
CA LEU A 65 32.90 -0.68 11.52
C LEU A 65 34.09 -0.68 12.50
N LYS A 66 34.78 -1.82 12.62
CA LYS A 66 35.94 -1.95 13.49
C LYS A 66 37.12 -1.09 13.00
N SER A 67 37.37 -1.02 11.70
CA SER A 67 38.43 -0.16 11.15
C SER A 67 38.13 1.32 11.38
N ILE A 68 36.90 1.76 11.10
CA ILE A 68 36.46 3.15 11.32
C ILE A 68 36.59 3.52 12.79
N ARG A 69 36.19 2.64 13.71
CA ARG A 69 36.28 2.89 15.15
C ARG A 69 37.73 3.04 15.60
N LYS A 70 38.63 2.18 15.11
CA LYS A 70 40.06 2.25 15.42
C LYS A 70 40.67 3.56 14.90
N GLU A 71 40.37 3.92 13.66
CA GLU A 71 40.85 5.16 13.03
C GLU A 71 40.37 6.41 13.79
N THR A 72 39.12 6.38 14.26
CA THR A 72 38.54 7.45 15.09
C THR A 72 39.25 7.55 16.44
N SER A 73 39.50 6.42 17.11
CA SER A 73 40.25 6.39 18.38
C SER A 73 41.67 6.90 18.22
N ASP A 74 42.38 6.48 17.18
CA ASP A 74 43.75 6.91 16.89
C ASP A 74 43.80 8.42 16.56
N SER A 75 42.80 8.94 15.82
CA SER A 75 42.63 10.36 15.54
C SER A 75 42.45 11.19 16.82
N ILE A 76 41.61 10.72 17.75
CA ILE A 76 41.39 11.38 19.04
C ILE A 76 42.67 11.38 19.89
N LEU A 77 43.40 10.26 19.94
CA LEU A 77 44.64 10.15 20.72
C LEU A 77 45.79 10.99 20.15
N ARG A 78 45.82 11.22 18.82
CA ARG A 78 46.85 12.04 18.15
C ARG A 78 46.58 13.54 18.20
N ARG A 79 45.41 13.98 18.67
CA ARG A 79 45.17 15.40 18.99
C ARG A 79 46.08 15.79 20.16
N LYS A 80 47.22 16.41 19.84
CA LYS A 80 47.97 17.20 20.82
C LYS A 80 47.11 18.39 21.22
N ILE A 81 46.80 18.48 22.51
CA ILE A 81 46.34 19.70 23.18
C ILE A 81 47.53 20.66 23.27
#